data_AF-A0A2N6QLZ5-F1
#
_entry.id   AF-A0A2N6QLZ5-F1
#
_cell.length_a   1.000
_cell.length_b   1.000
_cell.length_c   1.000
_cell.angle_alpha   90.00
_cell.angle_beta   90.00
_cell.angle_gamma   90.00
#
_symmetry.space_group_name_H-M   'P 1'
#
loop_
_entity.id
_entity.type
_entity.pdbx_description
1 polymer ?
#
loop_
_entity_poly.entity_id
_entity_poly.type
_entity_poly.pdbx_seq_one_letter_code
_entity_poly.pdbx_strand_id
1 'polypeptide(L)'
;MPSYSNLGPEDVEQQWVHFDEGEVERYRMLIGDVDDGSRSVPVLYCARLWPEFDLFQAINGQELKLRETNVEQNLTLDVHRRYLAELRVLNVRQIRHFSKYQLQLVLYEEGQLAVTIQQTFVKEVRE
;
A
#
# COMPACT_ATOMS: atom_id res chain seq x y z
N MET A 1 -18.91 1.48 20.37
CA MET A 1 -17.55 1.59 19.79
C MET A 1 -17.13 0.19 19.37
N PRO A 2 -16.81 -0.07 18.09
CA PRO A 2 -16.22 -1.34 17.72
C PRO A 2 -14.78 -1.38 18.20
N SER A 3 -14.40 -2.47 18.87
CA SER A 3 -13.04 -2.75 19.32
C SER A 3 -12.27 -3.37 18.16
N TYR A 4 -11.44 -2.60 17.46
CA TYR A 4 -10.58 -3.09 16.38
C TYR A 4 -9.32 -3.74 16.98
N SER A 5 -9.42 -4.99 17.44
CA SER A 5 -8.28 -5.72 18.00
C SER A 5 -7.87 -6.97 17.23
N ASN A 6 -8.52 -7.34 16.12
CA ASN A 6 -8.08 -8.48 15.32
C ASN A 6 -8.25 -8.17 13.83
N LEU A 7 -7.17 -7.84 13.13
CA LEU A 7 -7.14 -8.04 11.67
C LEU A 7 -7.25 -9.54 11.44
N GLY A 8 -8.32 -9.95 10.77
CA GLY A 8 -8.47 -11.32 10.30
C GLY A 8 -7.45 -11.59 9.18
N PRO A 9 -6.85 -12.79 9.13
CA PRO A 9 -6.27 -13.24 7.87
C PRO A 9 -7.37 -13.19 6.80
N GLU A 10 -7.04 -12.70 5.62
CA GLU A 10 -7.96 -12.55 4.47
C GLU A 10 -8.96 -11.38 4.54
N ASP A 11 -8.82 -10.44 5.48
CA ASP A 11 -9.58 -9.19 5.42
C ASP A 11 -9.21 -8.39 4.15
N VAL A 12 -10.23 -7.83 3.50
CA VAL A 12 -10.11 -7.07 2.24
C VAL A 12 -10.88 -5.76 2.32
N GLU A 13 -10.28 -4.68 1.84
CA GLU A 13 -10.90 -3.36 1.72
C GLU A 13 -10.64 -2.80 0.32
N GLN A 14 -11.65 -2.18 -0.29
CA GLN A 14 -11.59 -1.64 -1.64
C GLN A 14 -12.00 -0.18 -1.67
N GLN A 15 -11.29 0.61 -2.46
CA GLN A 15 -11.69 1.98 -2.76
C GLN A 15 -11.17 2.43 -4.12
N TRP A 16 -11.87 3.40 -4.70
CA TRP A 16 -11.44 3.99 -5.96
C TRP A 16 -10.47 5.14 -5.73
N VAL A 17 -9.32 5.10 -6.40
CA VAL A 17 -8.24 6.08 -6.23
C VAL A 17 -7.91 6.79 -7.55
N HIS A 18 -7.36 7.98 -7.41
CA HIS A 18 -6.73 8.76 -8.48
C HIS A 18 -5.41 9.32 -7.95
N PHE A 19 -4.47 9.61 -8.83
CA PHE A 19 -3.17 10.14 -8.46
C PHE A 19 -3.07 11.60 -8.90
N ASP A 20 -2.80 12.50 -7.95
CA ASP A 20 -2.57 13.91 -8.26
C ASP A 20 -1.25 14.09 -9.00
N GLU A 21 -1.30 14.75 -10.16
CA GLU A 21 -0.12 14.99 -11.00
C GLU A 21 0.96 15.78 -10.27
N GLY A 22 0.57 16.79 -9.49
CA GLY A 22 1.50 17.61 -8.73
C GLY A 22 2.20 16.83 -7.60
N GLU A 23 1.50 15.93 -6.91
CA GLU A 23 2.10 15.06 -5.90
C GLU A 23 3.03 14.00 -6.51
N VAL A 24 2.64 13.40 -7.64
CA VAL A 24 3.48 12.43 -8.36
C VAL A 24 4.78 13.09 -8.82
N GLU A 25 4.69 14.31 -9.35
CA GLU A 25 5.86 15.06 -9.78
C GLU A 25 6.80 15.41 -8.63
N ARG A 26 6.25 15.85 -7.48
CA ARG A 26 7.05 16.05 -6.25
C ARG A 26 7.75 14.78 -5.80
N TYR A 27 7.09 13.63 -5.92
CA TYR A 27 7.70 12.35 -5.55
C TYR A 27 8.84 11.95 -6.49
N ARG A 28 8.69 12.16 -7.80
CA ARG A 28 9.76 11.90 -8.79
C ARG A 28 11.01 12.73 -8.51
N MET A 29 10.83 14.02 -8.27
CA MET A 29 11.92 14.93 -7.88
C MET A 29 12.64 14.43 -6.62
N LEU A 30 11.89 13.90 -5.65
CA LEU A 30 12.46 13.36 -4.41
C LEU A 30 13.34 12.13 -4.65
N ILE A 31 12.94 11.24 -5.57
CA ILE A 31 13.69 10.02 -5.88
C ILE A 31 14.78 10.22 -6.94
N GLY A 32 14.95 11.45 -7.44
CA GLY A 32 15.93 11.78 -8.48
C GLY A 32 15.57 11.22 -9.85
N ASP A 33 14.29 10.88 -10.07
CA ASP A 33 13.77 10.50 -11.38
C ASP A 33 13.54 11.79 -12.16
N VAL A 34 14.34 11.98 -13.22
CA VAL A 34 14.33 13.22 -13.98
C VAL A 34 13.09 13.23 -14.86
N ASP A 35 12.27 14.27 -14.72
CA ASP A 35 11.08 14.50 -15.53
C ASP A 35 11.38 14.35 -17.03
N ASP A 36 10.90 13.25 -17.62
CA ASP A 36 10.93 12.95 -19.04
C ASP A 36 9.62 13.41 -19.74
N GLY A 37 8.76 14.16 -19.03
CA GLY A 37 7.41 14.49 -19.45
C GLY A 37 6.43 13.32 -19.36
N SER A 38 6.83 12.19 -18.75
CA SER A 38 5.95 11.05 -18.54
C SER A 38 4.84 11.42 -17.57
N ARG A 39 3.65 10.87 -17.81
CA ARG A 39 2.52 10.95 -16.88
C ARG A 39 2.42 9.71 -16.00
N SER A 40 3.46 8.86 -16.05
CA SER A 40 3.45 7.58 -15.37
C SER A 40 3.61 7.70 -13.87
N VAL A 41 2.73 7.07 -13.10
CA VAL A 41 2.86 7.02 -11.65
C VAL A 41 3.95 6.01 -11.26
N PRO A 42 5.03 6.41 -10.57
CA PRO A 42 6.04 5.47 -10.08
C PRO A 42 5.40 4.45 -9.16
N VAL A 43 5.69 3.15 -9.32
CA VAL A 43 4.95 2.12 -8.58
C VAL A 43 5.08 2.26 -7.06
N LEU A 44 6.27 2.62 -6.57
CA LEU A 44 6.49 2.82 -5.13
C LEU A 44 5.72 4.02 -4.57
N TYR A 45 5.30 4.98 -5.41
CA TYR A 45 4.42 6.07 -4.99
C TYR A 45 3.07 5.54 -4.51
N CYS A 46 2.58 4.43 -5.05
CA CYS A 46 1.33 3.80 -4.60
C CYS A 46 1.35 3.38 -3.12
N ALA A 47 2.55 3.29 -2.52
CA ALA A 47 2.68 3.13 -1.07
C ALA A 47 2.05 4.28 -0.25
N ARG A 48 1.79 5.44 -0.86
CA ARG A 48 1.06 6.54 -0.22
C ARG A 48 -0.39 6.20 0.13
N LEU A 49 -0.99 5.22 -0.56
CA LEU A 49 -2.41 4.89 -0.42
C LEU A 49 -2.66 4.11 0.87
N TRP A 50 -1.63 3.51 1.46
CA TRP A 50 -1.77 2.63 2.63
C TRP A 50 -2.49 3.29 3.80
N PRO A 51 -2.15 4.52 4.22
CA PRO A 51 -2.87 5.21 5.29
C PRO A 51 -4.33 5.56 4.96
N GLU A 52 -4.75 5.49 3.69
CA GLU A 52 -6.14 5.73 3.27
C GLU A 52 -7.06 4.54 3.55
N PHE A 53 -6.52 3.37 3.93
CA PHE A 53 -7.29 2.17 4.24
C PHE A 53 -7.46 1.98 5.75
N ASP A 54 -8.70 1.73 6.18
CA ASP A 54 -9.03 1.40 7.57
C ASP A 54 -8.26 0.15 8.05
N LEU A 55 -8.07 -0.84 7.18
CA LEU A 55 -7.29 -2.05 7.48
C LEU A 55 -5.83 -1.73 7.85
N PHE A 56 -5.20 -0.78 7.17
CA PHE A 56 -3.83 -0.38 7.52
C PHE A 56 -3.82 0.49 8.77
N GLN A 57 -4.79 1.41 8.91
CA GLN A 57 -4.92 2.25 10.10
C GLN A 57 -5.05 1.43 11.38
N ALA A 58 -5.73 0.28 11.32
CA ALA A 58 -5.86 -0.65 12.45
C ALA A 58 -4.52 -1.13 13.03
N ILE A 59 -3.43 -1.11 12.24
CA ILE A 59 -2.08 -1.47 12.70
C ILE A 59 -1.12 -0.28 12.84
N ASN A 60 -1.47 0.86 12.25
CA ASN A 60 -0.59 2.04 12.13
C ASN A 60 -0.51 2.94 13.39
N GLY A 61 -0.66 2.37 14.59
CA GLY A 61 -0.75 3.14 15.85
C GLY A 61 0.55 3.29 16.67
N GLN A 62 1.64 2.60 16.31
CA GLN A 62 2.95 2.64 17.00
C GLN A 62 4.09 2.46 15.96
N GLU A 63 5.34 2.32 16.40
CA GLU A 63 6.52 2.10 15.56
C GLU A 63 6.39 0.82 14.71
N LEU A 64 5.82 0.98 13.51
CA LEU A 64 5.65 -0.06 12.50
C LEU A 64 6.85 -0.02 11.55
N LYS A 65 7.65 -1.08 11.53
CA LYS A 65 8.86 -1.16 10.69
C LYS A 65 8.57 -1.93 9.41
N LEU A 66 8.73 -1.27 8.26
CA LEU A 66 8.78 -1.94 6.97
C LEU A 66 10.03 -2.83 6.90
N ARG A 67 9.87 -4.09 6.53
CA ARG A 67 10.97 -5.06 6.40
C ARG A 67 11.22 -5.50 4.97
N GLU A 68 10.17 -5.59 4.18
CA GLU A 68 10.24 -6.14 2.83
C GLU A 68 9.16 -5.50 1.97
N THR A 69 9.48 -5.25 0.70
CA THR A 69 8.54 -4.79 -0.32
C THR A 69 8.80 -5.61 -1.58
N ASN A 70 7.76 -6.29 -2.07
CA ASN A 70 7.77 -7.01 -3.34
C ASN A 70 6.78 -6.33 -4.28
N VAL A 71 7.20 -6.09 -5.51
CA VAL A 71 6.42 -5.33 -6.50
C VAL A 71 6.33 -6.14 -7.78
N GLU A 72 5.11 -6.27 -8.28
CA GLU A 72 4.83 -6.80 -9.61
C GLU A 72 4.01 -5.77 -10.39
N GLN A 73 4.49 -5.39 -11.57
CA GLN A 73 3.83 -4.43 -12.44
C GLN A 73 3.51 -5.08 -13.78
N ASN A 74 2.22 -5.15 -14.11
CA ASN A 74 1.72 -5.66 -15.38
C ASN A 74 1.35 -4.52 -16.34
N LEU A 75 0.90 -3.39 -15.80
CA LEU A 75 0.51 -2.19 -16.57
C LEU A 75 1.18 -0.93 -16.01
N THR A 76 1.43 0.02 -16.89
CA THR A 76 1.90 1.36 -16.50
C THR A 76 0.74 2.15 -15.91
N LEU A 77 0.95 2.77 -14.74
CA LEU A 77 -0.04 3.62 -14.10
C LEU A 77 0.07 5.05 -14.63
N ASP A 78 -1.05 5.79 -14.74
CA ASP A 78 -1.12 7.15 -15.29
C ASP A 78 -1.98 8.06 -14.39
N VAL A 79 -1.57 9.32 -14.23
CA VAL A 79 -2.23 10.30 -13.34
C VAL A 79 -3.65 10.68 -13.76
N HIS A 80 -4.03 10.51 -15.03
CA HIS A 80 -5.37 10.83 -15.52
C HIS A 80 -6.33 9.64 -15.48
N ARG A 81 -5.86 8.48 -14.99
CA ARG A 81 -6.66 7.26 -14.88
C ARG A 81 -7.16 7.07 -13.47
N ARG A 82 -8.25 6.30 -13.37
CA ARG A 82 -8.85 5.89 -12.10
C ARG A 82 -8.62 4.40 -11.89
N TYR A 83 -8.20 4.03 -10.69
CA TYR A 83 -7.89 2.66 -10.35
C TYR A 83 -8.79 2.17 -9.21
N LEU A 84 -9.20 0.92 -9.26
CA LEU A 84 -9.75 0.25 -8.10
C LEU A 84 -8.58 -0.26 -7.27
N ALA A 85 -8.38 0.32 -6.10
CA ALA A 85 -7.38 -0.10 -5.15
C ALA A 85 -7.99 -1.08 -4.15
N GLU A 86 -7.27 -2.14 -3.85
CA GLU A 86 -7.69 -3.18 -2.93
C GLU A 86 -6.55 -3.50 -1.99
N LEU A 87 -6.77 -3.34 -0.69
CA LEU A 87 -5.84 -3.74 0.34
C LEU A 87 -6.29 -5.05 0.97
N ARG A 88 -5.38 -6.03 1.04
CA ARG A 88 -5.63 -7.37 1.60
C ARG A 88 -4.66 -7.70 2.72
N VAL A 89 -5.17 -8.36 3.75
CA VAL A 89 -4.35 -8.98 4.79
C VAL A 89 -3.98 -10.40 4.35
N LEU A 90 -2.72 -10.61 3.94
CA LEU A 90 -2.25 -11.95 3.56
C LEU A 90 -1.95 -12.80 4.79
N ASN A 91 -1.35 -12.19 5.82
CA ASN A 91 -0.93 -12.92 7.00
C ASN A 91 -0.71 -12.01 8.20
N VAL A 92 -1.17 -12.45 9.36
CA VAL A 92 -0.82 -11.85 10.65
C VAL A 92 -0.26 -12.95 11.55
N ARG A 93 0.96 -12.76 12.05
CA ARG A 93 1.63 -13.70 12.95
C ARG A 93 2.28 -12.98 14.11
N GLN A 94 2.01 -13.46 15.31
CA GLN A 94 2.79 -13.07 16.49
C GLN A 94 3.99 -14.00 16.66
N ILE A 95 5.18 -13.41 16.82
CA ILE A 95 6.46 -14.09 16.99
C ILE A 95 7.13 -13.48 18.23
N ARG A 96 7.01 -14.15 19.38
CA ARG A 96 7.50 -13.65 20.68
C ARG A 96 6.97 -12.23 20.95
N HIS A 97 7.87 -11.25 21.03
CA HIS A 97 7.58 -9.84 21.30
C HIS A 97 7.31 -9.02 20.02
N PHE A 98 7.06 -9.66 18.88
CA PHE A 98 6.79 -8.97 17.61
C PHE A 98 5.51 -9.48 16.95
N SER A 99 4.79 -8.57 16.30
CA SER A 99 3.73 -8.90 15.35
C SER A 99 4.23 -8.63 13.93
N LYS A 100 4.16 -9.66 13.08
CA LYS A 100 4.46 -9.59 11.65
C LYS A 100 3.14 -9.48 10.88
N TYR A 101 3.03 -8.46 10.04
CA TYR A 101 1.89 -8.23 9.15
C TYR A 101 2.38 -8.32 7.71
N GLN A 102 1.73 -9.15 6.91
CA GLN A 102 1.94 -9.22 5.49
C GLN A 102 0.67 -8.75 4.82
N LEU A 103 0.79 -7.65 4.10
CA LEU A 103 -0.33 -6.97 3.47
C LEU A 103 -0.03 -6.81 1.97
N GLN A 104 -1.08 -6.73 1.17
CA GLN A 104 -0.98 -6.60 -0.28
C GLN A 104 -1.91 -5.51 -0.77
N LEU A 105 -1.34 -4.50 -1.43
CA LEU A 105 -2.08 -3.50 -2.18
C LEU A 105 -2.12 -3.93 -3.65
N VAL A 106 -3.32 -4.02 -4.21
CA VAL A 106 -3.57 -4.37 -5.60
C VAL A 106 -4.26 -3.20 -6.29
N LEU A 107 -3.82 -2.84 -7.49
CA LEU A 107 -4.45 -1.83 -8.32
C LEU A 107 -4.99 -2.47 -9.58
N TYR A 108 -6.27 -2.22 -9.87
CA TYR A 108 -6.94 -2.64 -11.08
C TYR A 108 -7.28 -1.44 -11.96
N GLU A 109 -7.02 -1.56 -13.26
CA GLU A 109 -7.46 -0.63 -14.28
C GLU A 109 -8.50 -1.31 -15.18
N GLU A 110 -9.72 -0.78 -15.24
CA GLU A 110 -10.81 -1.38 -16.05
C GLU A 110 -11.02 -2.89 -15.80
N GLY A 111 -10.77 -3.34 -14.56
CA GLY A 111 -10.87 -4.76 -14.16
C GLY A 111 -9.63 -5.62 -14.46
N GLN A 112 -8.61 -5.06 -15.10
CA GLN A 112 -7.32 -5.72 -15.33
C GLN A 112 -6.35 -5.43 -14.19
N LEU A 113 -5.61 -6.45 -13.75
CA LEU A 113 -4.57 -6.30 -12.73
C LEU A 113 -3.42 -5.43 -13.27
N ALA A 114 -3.24 -4.23 -12.71
CA ALA A 114 -2.19 -3.31 -13.13
C ALA A 114 -0.92 -3.50 -12.30
N VAL A 115 -1.04 -3.45 -10.97
CA VAL A 115 0.08 -3.46 -10.04
C VAL A 115 -0.28 -4.25 -8.78
N THR A 116 0.70 -4.99 -8.26
CA THR A 116 0.66 -5.63 -6.95
C THR A 116 1.85 -5.16 -6.13
N ILE A 117 1.60 -4.68 -4.91
CA ILE A 117 2.63 -4.30 -3.94
C ILE A 117 2.37 -5.07 -2.65
N GLN A 118 3.24 -6.02 -2.36
CA GLN A 118 3.21 -6.77 -1.11
C GLN A 118 4.25 -6.20 -0.14
N GLN A 119 3.83 -5.82 1.06
CA GLN A 119 4.72 -5.33 2.09
C GLN A 119 4.63 -6.15 3.37
N THR A 120 5.79 -6.40 3.96
CA THR A 120 5.93 -7.03 5.26
C THR A 120 6.28 -5.96 6.28
N PHE A 121 5.44 -5.81 7.30
CA PHE A 121 5.65 -4.94 8.43
C PHE A 121 5.90 -5.73 9.71
N VAL A 122 6.69 -5.16 10.61
CA VAL A 122 6.92 -5.72 11.95
C VAL A 122 6.68 -4.63 12.99
N LYS A 123 5.91 -4.98 14.01
CA LYS A 123 5.62 -4.14 15.17
C LYS A 123 6.16 -4.83 16.42
N GLU A 124 6.86 -4.08 17.27
CA GLU A 124 7.24 -4.56 18.60
C GLU A 124 6.04 -4.46 19.54
N VAL A 125 5.74 -5.53 20.26
CA VAL A 125 4.70 -5.59 21.28
C VAL A 125 5.42 -5.45 22.62
N ARG A 126 5.44 -4.22 23.16
CA ARG A 126 5.93 -3.98 24.52
C ARG A 126 4.92 -4.59 25.50
N GLU A 127 5.41 -5.43 26.42
CA GLU A 127 4.64 -6.01 27.53
C GLU A 127 4.14 -4.92 28.50
#